data_AF-A0A660P1R0-F1
#
_entry.id   AF-A0A660P1R0-F1
#
_cell.length_a   1.000
_cell.length_b   1.000
_cell.length_c   1.000
_cell.angle_alpha   90.00
_cell.angle_beta   90.00
_cell.angle_gamma   90.00
#
_symmetry.space_group_name_H-M   'P 1'
#
loop_
_entity.id
_entity.type
_entity.pdbx_description
1 polymer ?
#
loop_
_entity_poly.entity_id
_entity_poly.type
_entity_poly.pdbx_seq_one_letter_code
_entity_poly.pdbx_strand_id
1 'polypeptide(L)' 'WDICKDAVKKGRELDLPIYKFLKGPLVRRFGEEWYAELEAVAEQLLKE' A
#
# COMPACT_ATOMS: atom_id res chain seq x y z
N TRP A 1 -9.69 11.43 -15.20
CA TRP A 1 -8.52 11.20 -14.35
C TRP A 1 -7.61 10.23 -15.10
N ASP A 2 -6.63 10.76 -15.84
CA ASP A 2 -5.68 9.93 -16.60
C ASP A 2 -4.53 9.59 -15.64
N ILE A 3 -4.55 8.39 -15.07
CA ILE A 3 -3.43 7.92 -14.25
C ILE A 3 -2.24 7.77 -15.20
N CYS A 4 -1.15 8.47 -14.92
CA CYS A 4 0.08 8.43 -15.71
C CYS A 4 0.44 6.98 -16.09
N LYS A 5 0.62 6.72 -17.40
CA LYS A 5 0.90 5.38 -17.93
C LYS A 5 2.13 4.74 -17.29
N ASP A 6 3.16 5.54 -16.99
CA ASP A 6 4.35 5.07 -16.28
C ASP A 6 4.07 4.68 -14.83
N ALA A 7 3.14 5.38 -14.16
CA ALA A 7 2.70 5.00 -12.82
C ALA A 7 1.95 3.67 -12.82
N VAL A 8 1.10 3.43 -13.84
CA VAL A 8 0.42 2.14 -14.02
C VAL A 8 1.42 1.02 -14.33
N LYS A 9 2.40 1.29 -15.20
CA LYS A 9 3.43 0.33 -15.57
C LYS A 9 4.31 -0.05 -14.37
N LYS A 10 4.80 0.93 -13.62
CA LYS A 10 5.51 0.70 -12.36
C LYS A 10 4.67 -0.02 -11.32
N GLY A 11 3.39 0.33 -11.19
CA GLY A 11 2.48 -0.35 -10.27
C GLY A 11 2.32 -1.84 -10.60
N ARG A 12 2.22 -2.18 -11.88
CA ARG A 12 2.18 -3.58 -12.35
C ARG A 12 3.53 -4.29 -12.22
N GLU A 13 4.65 -3.61 -12.45
CA GLU A 13 5.99 -4.20 -12.28
C GLU A 13 6.34 -4.48 -10.83
N LEU A 14 5.88 -3.61 -9.91
CA LEU A 14 6.12 -3.80 -8.49
C LEU A 14 5.26 -4.94 -7.91
N ASP A 15 4.08 -5.22 -8.48
CA ASP A 15 3.09 -6.19 -7.95
C ASP A 15 2.90 -6.04 -6.43
N LEU A 16 3.06 -4.81 -5.94
CA LEU A 16 3.03 -4.50 -4.52
C LEU A 16 1.64 -4.01 -4.13
N PRO A 17 1.14 -4.43 -2.96
CA PRO A 17 -0.07 -3.86 -2.41
C PRO A 17 0.04 -2.34 -2.23
N ILE A 18 -1.03 -1.61 -2.57
CA ILE A 18 -1.08 -0.14 -2.50
C ILE A 18 -0.76 0.38 -1.09
N TYR A 19 -1.14 -0.34 -0.04
CA TYR A 19 -0.85 0.06 1.33
C TYR A 19 0.67 0.09 1.64
N LYS A 20 1.47 -0.80 1.03
CA LYS A 20 2.93 -0.78 1.16
C LYS A 20 3.54 0.39 0.41
N PHE A 21 3.00 0.74 -0.76
CA PHE A 21 3.44 1.92 -1.51
C PHE A 21 3.15 3.23 -0.74
N LEU A 22 2.00 3.28 -0.07
CA LEU A 22 1.57 4.44 0.72
C LEU A 22 2.04 4.40 2.19
N LYS A 23 3.02 3.54 2.55
CA LYS A 23 3.53 3.44 3.93
C LYS A 23 3.95 4.80 4.51
N GLY A 24 4.74 5.58 3.77
CA GLY A 24 5.19 6.91 4.21
C GLY A 24 4.04 7.87 4.57
N PRO A 25 3.10 8.18 3.65
CA PRO A 25 1.98 9.06 3.95
C PRO A 25 0.98 8.47 4.96
N LEU A 26 0.78 7.15 4.98
CA LEU A 26 -0.11 6.50 5.94
C LEU A 26 0.45 6.58 7.36
N VAL A 27 1.72 6.22 7.56
CA VAL A 27 2.40 6.33 8.86
C VAL A 27 2.44 7.78 9.34
N ARG A 28 2.71 8.74 8.46
CA ARG A 28 2.72 10.16 8.83
C ARG A 28 1.35 10.67 9.30
N ARG A 29 0.27 10.16 8.70
CA ARG A 29 -1.09 10.66 8.97
C ARG A 29 -1.78 9.93 10.12
N PHE A 30 -1.52 8.64 10.28
CA PHE A 30 -2.21 7.75 11.22
C PHE A 30 -1.31 7.20 12.33
N GLY A 31 0.02 7.30 12.18
CA GLY A 31 1.00 6.75 13.11
C GLY A 31 1.50 5.36 12.72
N GLU A 32 2.63 4.95 13.33
CA GLU A 32 3.24 3.63 13.10
C GLU A 32 2.37 2.49 13.65
N GLU A 33 1.75 2.67 14.83
CA GLU A 33 0.85 1.68 15.43
C GLU A 33 -0.32 1.32 14.52
N TRP A 34 -0.97 2.33 13.94
CA TRP A 34 -2.08 2.10 13.01
C TRP A 34 -1.62 1.36 11.74
N TYR A 35 -0.44 1.72 11.22
CA TYR A 35 0.09 1.06 10.03
C TYR A 35 0.47 -0.42 10.32
N ALA A 36 0.93 -0.73 11.54
CA ALA A 36 1.21 -2.10 11.94
C ALA A 36 -0.07 -2.96 11.99
N GLU A 37 -1.15 -2.45 12.55
CA GLU A 37 -2.46 -3.12 12.56
C GLU A 37 -3.00 -3.34 11.12
N LEU A 38 -2.85 -2.33 10.25
CA LEU A 38 -3.21 -2.44 8.84
C LEU A 38 -2.41 -3.55 8.14
N GLU A 39 -1.11 -3.66 8.43
CA GLU A 39 -0.24 -4.68 7.84
C GLU A 39 -0.64 -6.08 8.29
N ALA A 40 -0.99 -6.27 9.58
CA ALA A 40 -1.49 -7.53 10.11
C ALA A 40 -2.83 -7.95 9.47
N VAL A 41 -3.79 -7.03 9.35
CA VAL A 41 -5.08 -7.29 8.70
C VAL A 41 -4.90 -7.59 7.21
N ALA A 42 -4.01 -6.85 6.53
CA ALA A 42 -3.70 -7.10 5.13
C ALA A 42 -3.06 -8.49 4.92
N GLU A 43 -2.18 -8.94 5.82
CA GLU A 43 -1.63 -10.30 5.79
C GLU A 43 -2.70 -11.38 5.97
N GLN A 44 -3.70 -11.14 6.83
CA GLN A 44 -4.83 -12.07 6.97
C GLN A 44 -5.69 -12.11 5.71
N LEU A 45 -6.02 -10.96 5.12
CA LEU A 45 -6.81 -10.85 3.89
C LEU A 45 -6.11 -11.44 2.66
N LEU A 46 -4.78 -11.38 2.60
CA LEU A 46 -3.98 -11.97 1.52
C LEU A 46 -3.83 -13.50 1.64
N LYS A 47 -4.19 -14.09 2.78
CA LYS A 47 -4.12 -15.54 3.04
C LYS A 47 -5.42 -16.29 2.75
N GLU A 48 -6.53 -15.59 2.53
CA GLU A 48 -7.81 -16.14 2.02
C GLU A 48 -7.87 -16.12 0.50
#